data_AF-A0A2N2DFG1-F1
#
_entry.id   AF-A0A2N2DFG1-F1
#
_cell.length_a   1.000
_cell.length_b   1.000
_cell.length_c   1.000
_cell.angle_alpha   90.00
_cell.angle_beta   90.00
_cell.angle_gamma   90.00
#
_symmetry.space_group_name_H-M   'P 1'
#
loop_
_entity.id
_entity.type
_entity.pdbx_description
1 polymer ?
#
loop_
_entity_poly.entity_id
_entity_poly.type
_entity_poly.pdbx_seq_one_letter_code
_entity_poly.pdbx_strand_id
1 'polypeptide(L)'
;MSTNKPYTIRKEYSEKGLDTALSRKKRETPPVEPKITGEVEAKIIALSCSTPPPGRSKWSLRLLADKAVELEYIDSISYVAISKLLKKRVKTTSS
;
A
#
# COMPACT_ATOMS: atom_id res chain seq x y z
N MET A 1 7.71 -34.00 0.69
CA MET A 1 8.54 -33.02 -0.05
C MET A 1 8.15 -33.07 -1.52
N SER A 2 7.85 -31.94 -2.16
CA SER A 2 7.41 -31.94 -3.57
C SER A 2 8.58 -32.21 -4.52
N THR A 3 8.54 -33.34 -5.23
CA THR A 3 9.61 -33.89 -6.08
C THR A 3 9.64 -33.30 -7.51
N ASN A 4 8.75 -32.37 -7.86
CA ASN A 4 8.53 -31.92 -9.24
C ASN A 4 9.34 -30.66 -9.67
N LYS A 5 10.31 -30.24 -8.84
CA LYS A 5 11.15 -29.05 -9.08
C LYS A 5 12.07 -29.14 -10.33
N PRO A 6 12.84 -30.23 -10.57
CA PRO A 6 13.84 -30.23 -11.63
C PRO A 6 13.23 -30.26 -13.05
N TYR A 7 12.12 -30.98 -13.24
CA TYR A 7 11.42 -31.01 -14.53
C TYR A 7 10.86 -29.62 -14.90
N THR A 8 10.28 -28.92 -13.92
CA THR A 8 9.71 -27.57 -14.10
C THR A 8 10.77 -26.55 -14.49
N ILE A 9 11.91 -26.54 -13.80
CA ILE A 9 13.03 -25.63 -14.09
C ILE A 9 13.61 -25.89 -15.49
N ARG A 10 13.76 -27.16 -15.88
CA ARG A 10 14.25 -27.51 -17.23
C ARG A 10 13.30 -27.03 -18.32
N LYS A 11 12.00 -27.14 -18.10
CA LYS A 11 10.96 -26.65 -19.03
C LYS A 11 10.96 -25.12 -19.12
N GLU A 12 10.97 -24.41 -17.99
CA GLU A 12 11.01 -22.95 -17.95
C GLU A 12 12.28 -22.38 -18.58
N TYR A 13 13.43 -23.02 -18.37
CA TYR A 13 14.67 -22.66 -19.05
C TYR A 13 14.55 -22.78 -20.57
N SER A 14 13.98 -23.88 -21.06
CA SER A 14 13.78 -24.12 -22.49
C SER A 14 12.79 -23.16 -23.13
N GLU A 15 11.77 -22.69 -22.41
CA GLU A 15 10.70 -21.84 -22.95
C GLU A 15 10.97 -20.33 -22.75
N LYS A 16 11.63 -19.94 -21.66
CA LYS A 16 11.71 -18.54 -21.20
C LYS A 16 13.12 -18.09 -20.81
N GLY A 17 14.13 -18.94 -21.02
CA GLY A 17 15.53 -18.62 -20.77
C GLY A 17 15.95 -18.70 -19.29
N LEU A 18 17.24 -18.45 -19.05
CA LEU A 18 17.90 -18.61 -17.76
C LEU A 18 17.31 -17.74 -16.66
N ASP A 19 17.05 -16.47 -16.96
CA ASP A 19 16.60 -15.49 -15.97
C ASP A 19 15.25 -15.86 -15.36
N THR A 20 14.33 -16.39 -16.18
CA THR A 20 13.00 -16.83 -15.74
C THR A 20 13.04 -18.13 -14.93
N ALA A 21 13.98 -19.04 -15.24
CA ALA A 21 14.12 -20.31 -14.53
C ALA A 21 14.80 -20.16 -13.14
N LEU A 22 15.65 -19.14 -12.99
CA LEU A 22 16.34 -18.82 -11.74
C LEU A 22 15.53 -17.87 -10.85
N SER A 23 14.76 -16.97 -11.45
CA SER A 23 13.97 -15.99 -10.69
C SER A 23 12.63 -16.58 -10.23
N ARG A 24 12.22 -16.20 -9.01
CA ARG A 24 10.88 -16.51 -8.53
C ARG A 24 9.89 -15.65 -9.29
N LYS A 25 8.87 -16.26 -9.90
CA LYS A 25 7.73 -15.54 -10.50
C LYS A 25 7.22 -14.47 -9.53
N LYS A 26 7.37 -13.20 -9.93
CA LYS A 26 6.87 -12.06 -9.16
C LYS A 26 5.34 -12.18 -9.10
N ARG A 27 4.79 -12.03 -7.90
CA ARG A 27 3.33 -12.02 -7.73
C ARG A 27 2.82 -10.65 -8.15
N GLU A 28 1.82 -10.64 -9.02
CA GLU A 28 1.12 -9.41 -9.44
C GLU A 28 0.34 -8.81 -8.26
N THR A 29 -0.32 -9.65 -7.47
CA THR A 29 -1.11 -9.22 -6.32
C THR A 29 -0.59 -9.79 -4.99
N PRO A 30 -0.62 -9.00 -3.90
CA PRO A 30 -0.36 -9.52 -2.57
C PRO A 30 -1.37 -10.61 -2.18
N PRO A 31 -0.96 -11.64 -1.41
CA PRO A 31 -1.90 -12.65 -0.90
C PRO A 31 -2.94 -12.12 0.10
N VAL A 32 -2.69 -10.94 0.68
CA VAL A 32 -3.59 -10.27 1.63
C VAL A 32 -3.95 -8.92 1.03
N GLU A 33 -5.25 -8.67 0.89
CA GLU A 33 -5.72 -7.38 0.42
C GLU A 33 -5.27 -6.26 1.36
N PRO A 34 -4.78 -5.14 0.82
CA PRO A 34 -4.36 -4.03 1.66
C PRO A 34 -5.57 -3.47 2.39
N LYS A 35 -5.47 -3.38 3.72
CA LYS A 35 -6.51 -2.75 4.57
C LYS A 35 -6.80 -1.30 4.17
N ILE A 36 -5.82 -0.63 3.57
CA ILE A 36 -5.94 0.72 3.03
C ILE A 36 -6.13 0.56 1.53
N THR A 37 -7.37 0.64 1.09
CA THR A 37 -7.74 0.64 -0.33
C THR A 37 -7.52 2.02 -0.94
N GLY A 38 -7.47 2.10 -2.28
CA GLY A 38 -7.25 3.37 -2.99
C GLY A 38 -8.31 4.44 -2.68
N GLU A 39 -9.54 4.04 -2.43
CA GLU A 39 -10.63 4.96 -2.03
C GLU A 39 -10.39 5.57 -0.65
N VAL A 40 -10.00 4.73 0.32
CA VAL A 40 -9.65 5.19 1.67
C VAL A 40 -8.45 6.13 1.62
N GLU A 41 -7.46 5.85 0.76
CA GLU A 41 -6.36 6.78 0.54
C GLU A 41 -6.85 8.15 0.05
N ALA A 42 -7.72 8.16 -0.97
CA ALA A 42 -8.25 9.40 -1.55
C ALA A 42 -9.04 10.22 -0.52
N LYS A 43 -9.87 9.56 0.31
CA LYS A 43 -10.63 10.21 1.38
C LYS A 43 -9.74 10.84 2.45
N ILE A 44 -8.69 10.13 2.88
CA ILE A 44 -7.72 10.67 3.86
C ILE A 44 -6.97 11.87 3.28
N ILE A 45 -6.61 11.82 1.99
CA ILE A 45 -5.95 12.93 1.30
C ILE A 45 -6.86 14.15 1.27
N ALA A 46 -8.11 13.99 0.81
CA ALA A 46 -9.08 15.08 0.76
C ALA A 46 -9.28 15.72 2.14
N LEU A 47 -9.34 14.89 3.20
CA LEU A 47 -9.46 15.35 4.57
C LEU A 47 -8.22 16.14 5.02
N SER A 48 -7.01 15.71 4.66
CA SER A 48 -5.78 16.44 4.98
C SER A 48 -5.66 17.80 4.27
N CYS A 49 -6.31 17.95 3.10
CA CYS A 49 -6.36 19.21 2.36
C CYS A 49 -7.47 20.16 2.84
N SER A 50 -8.37 19.70 3.71
CA SER A 50 -9.50 20.48 4.22
C SER A 50 -9.13 21.35 5.43
N THR A 51 -10.07 22.18 5.89
CA THR A 51 -9.88 23.04 7.06
C THR A 51 -9.78 22.22 8.35
N PRO A 52 -8.74 22.41 9.18
CA PRO A 52 -8.61 21.71 10.45
C PRO A 52 -9.73 22.11 11.43
N PRO A 53 -10.10 21.23 12.37
CA PRO A 53 -11.16 21.50 13.34
C PRO A 53 -10.83 22.68 14.27
N PRO A 54 -11.86 23.34 14.84
CA PRO A 54 -11.68 24.52 15.68
C PRO A 54 -10.76 24.22 16.87
N GLY A 55 -9.84 25.14 17.17
CA GLY A 55 -8.84 24.98 18.22
C GLY A 55 -7.53 24.32 17.77
N ARG A 56 -7.35 24.00 16.48
CA ARG A 56 -6.06 23.57 15.93
C ARG A 56 -5.67 24.34 14.67
N SER A 57 -4.41 24.76 14.59
CA SER A 57 -3.86 25.47 13.43
C SER A 57 -3.57 24.56 12.23
N LYS A 58 -3.47 23.23 12.42
CA LYS A 58 -3.15 22.26 11.35
C LYS A 58 -3.60 20.84 11.68
N TRP A 59 -3.77 20.02 10.65
CA TRP A 59 -3.96 18.58 10.78
C TRP A 59 -2.71 17.91 11.35
N SER A 60 -2.85 17.23 12.50
CA SER A 60 -1.82 16.35 13.02
C SER A 60 -2.07 14.92 12.54
N LEU A 61 -1.02 14.09 12.44
CA LEU A 61 -1.17 12.70 12.01
C LEU A 61 -2.10 11.87 12.90
N ARG A 62 -2.10 12.15 14.21
CA ARG A 62 -3.02 11.51 15.16
C ARG A 62 -4.47 11.95 14.90
N LEU A 63 -4.68 13.25 14.72
CA LEU A 63 -6.01 13.78 14.48
C LEU A 63 -6.59 13.30 13.15
N LEU A 64 -5.74 13.15 12.11
CA LEU A 64 -6.16 12.52 10.85
C LEU A 64 -6.55 11.06 11.04
N ALA A 65 -5.87 10.32 11.93
CA ALA A 65 -6.20 8.93 12.23
C ALA A 65 -7.53 8.83 12.97
N ASP A 66 -7.70 9.63 14.01
CA ASP A 66 -8.93 9.66 14.80
C ASP A 66 -10.12 10.06 13.91
N LYS A 67 -9.96 11.10 13.08
CA LYS A 67 -11.01 11.53 12.14
C LYS A 67 -11.30 10.52 11.02
N ALA A 68 -10.30 9.77 10.54
CA ALA A 68 -10.53 8.74 9.54
C ALA A 68 -11.34 7.55 10.09
N VAL A 69 -11.16 7.22 11.38
CA VAL A 69 -11.97 6.21 12.08
C VAL A 69 -13.37 6.77 12.37
N GLU A 70 -13.47 8.02 12.82
CA GLU A 70 -14.75 8.69 13.12
C GLU A 70 -15.67 8.78 11.90
N LEU A 71 -15.10 8.96 10.70
CA LEU A 71 -15.84 8.99 9.44
C LEU A 71 -16.06 7.60 8.82
N GLU A 72 -15.76 6.53 9.56
CA GLU A 72 -15.92 5.13 9.14
C GLU A 72 -15.22 4.80 7.81
N TYR A 73 -14.11 5.48 7.50
CA TYR A 73 -13.33 5.17 6.31
C TYR A 73 -12.56 3.86 6.49
N ILE A 74 -12.22 3.50 7.72
CA ILE A 74 -11.50 2.27 8.07
C ILE A 74 -11.69 1.93 9.55
N ASP A 75 -11.79 0.64 9.90
CA ASP A 75 -11.99 0.19 11.28
C ASP A 75 -10.88 0.63 12.23
N SER A 76 -9.64 0.66 11.74
CA SER A 76 -8.50 1.13 12.52
C SER A 76 -7.36 1.58 11.61
N ILE A 77 -6.78 2.73 11.92
CA ILE A 77 -5.59 3.24 11.23
C ILE A 77 -4.58 3.79 12.22
N SER A 78 -3.33 3.42 12.05
CA SER A 78 -2.24 4.00 12.83
C SER A 78 -1.80 5.34 12.21
N TYR A 79 -1.41 6.29 13.06
CA TYR A 79 -0.81 7.56 12.60
C TYR A 79 0.43 7.35 11.71
N VAL A 80 1.15 6.23 11.89
CA VAL A 80 2.30 5.84 11.05
C VAL A 80 1.85 5.47 9.64
N ALA A 81 0.70 4.80 9.49
CA ALA A 81 0.14 4.50 8.19
C ALA A 81 -0.19 5.78 7.41
N ILE A 82 -0.78 6.77 8.09
CA ILE A 82 -1.05 8.09 7.52
C ILE A 82 0.25 8.79 7.12
N SER A 83 1.27 8.76 7.97
CA SER A 83 2.59 9.31 7.64
C SER A 83 3.18 8.68 6.38
N LYS A 84 3.14 7.34 6.26
CA LYS A 84 3.62 6.61 5.08
C LYS A 84 2.81 6.96 3.82
N LEU A 85 1.49 7.06 3.96
CA LEU A 85 0.56 7.40 2.89
C LEU A 85 0.85 8.80 2.32
N LEU A 86 0.93 9.80 3.19
CA LEU A 86 1.24 11.18 2.80
C LEU A 86 2.66 11.28 2.20
N LYS A 87 3.65 10.60 2.80
CA LYS A 87 5.03 10.60 2.29
C LYS A 87 5.16 9.96 0.92
N LYS A 88 4.40 8.89 0.63
CA LYS A 88 4.37 8.25 -0.70
C LYS A 88 3.94 9.25 -1.78
N ARG A 89 3.00 10.14 -1.46
CA ARG A 89 2.46 11.15 -2.39
C ARG A 89 3.37 12.36 -2.58
N VAL A 90 4.02 12.85 -1.53
CA VAL A 90 5.00 13.96 -1.67
C VAL A 90 6.13 13.60 -2.63
N LYS A 91 6.57 12.34 -2.67
CA LYS A 91 7.59 11.87 -3.63
C LYS A 91 7.12 11.88 -5.09
N THR A 92 5.81 11.89 -5.34
CA THR A 92 5.25 11.83 -6.70
C THR A 92 5.08 13.21 -7.33
N THR A 93 5.17 14.29 -6.54
CA THR A 93 4.98 15.68 -7.00
C THR A 93 6.30 16.37 -7.39
N SER A 94 7.42 15.64 -7.46
CA SER A 94 8.64 16.15 -8.12
C SER A 94 8.56 15.87 -9.61
N SER A 95 7.85 16.72 -10.35
CA SER A 95 7.89 16.82 -11.82
C SER A 95 7.93 18.29 -12.19
#